data_AF-A0A355SK98-F1
#
_entry.id   AF-A0A355SK98-F1
#
_cell.length_a   1.000
_cell.length_b   1.000
_cell.length_c   1.000
_cell.angle_alpha   90.00
_cell.angle_beta   90.00
_cell.angle_gamma   90.00
#
_symmetry.space_group_name_H-M   'P 1'
#
loop_
_entity.id
_entity.type
_entity.pdbx_description
1 polymer ?
#
loop_
_entity_poly.entity_id
_entity_poly.type
_entity_poly.pdbx_seq_one_letter_code
_entity_poly.pdbx_strand_id
1 'polypeptide(L)'
;MTKKRGSCDFVLMITVLILLCIGLVMVFSASSVADFTYQHDAYFTLKRQLAWAGIGFIGMIFTMNYDYHKLKRFAKPLLLLSIILLIIVLFMPEKNHARRWIGMGGDSLGFQPSEIAKFSVIL
;
A
#
# COMPACT_ATOMS: atom_id res chain seq x y z
N MET A 1 13.16 4.70 32.30
CA MET A 1 12.82 5.99 31.66
C MET A 1 11.69 5.74 30.66
N THR A 2 10.44 6.04 31.04
CA THR A 2 9.27 5.89 30.16
C THR A 2 9.29 7.03 29.14
N LYS A 3 9.65 6.70 27.89
CA LYS A 3 9.74 7.65 26.78
C LYS A 3 8.33 8.22 26.54
N LYS A 4 8.11 9.51 26.83
CA LYS A 4 6.84 10.20 26.54
C LYS A 4 6.53 10.02 25.05
N ARG A 5 5.35 9.48 24.74
CA ARG A 5 4.84 9.40 23.37
C ARG A 5 4.78 10.83 22.82
N GLY A 6 5.38 11.06 21.65
CA GLY A 6 5.15 12.30 20.91
C GLY A 6 3.66 12.41 20.61
N SER A 7 3.09 13.60 20.78
CA SER A 7 1.71 13.87 20.37
C SER A 7 1.56 13.54 18.90
N CYS A 8 0.50 12.81 18.56
CA CYS A 8 0.17 12.53 17.18
C CYS A 8 -0.11 13.84 16.44
N ASP A 9 0.51 14.01 15.27
CA ASP A 9 0.27 15.18 14.43
C ASP A 9 -1.10 15.05 13.77
N PHE A 10 -2.11 15.62 14.41
CA PHE A 10 -3.49 15.61 13.93
C PHE A 10 -3.64 16.37 12.61
N VAL A 11 -2.79 17.37 12.33
CA VAL A 11 -2.83 18.12 11.08
C VAL A 11 -2.46 17.19 9.94
N LEU A 12 -1.33 16.49 10.07
CA LEU A 12 -0.87 15.55 9.05
C LEU A 12 -1.87 14.42 8.82
N MET A 13 -2.47 13.88 9.89
CA MET A 13 -3.49 12.84 9.78
C MET A 13 -4.73 13.33 9.02
N ILE A 14 -5.27 14.51 9.36
CA ILE A 14 -6.46 15.07 8.69
C ILE A 14 -6.14 15.38 7.22
N THR A 15 -4.97 15.95 6.92
CA THR A 15 -4.57 16.22 5.54
C THR A 15 -4.51 14.94 4.69
N VAL A 16 -3.92 13.86 5.22
CA VAL A 16 -3.86 12.57 4.51
C VAL A 16 -5.27 11.99 4.28
N LEU A 17 -6.17 12.11 5.26
CA LEU A 17 -7.56 11.64 5.12
C LEU A 17 -8.34 12.42 4.05
N ILE A 18 -8.17 13.75 4.00
CA ILE A 18 -8.80 14.58 2.97
C ILE A 18 -8.28 14.19 1.57
N LEU A 19 -6.96 14.03 1.43
CA LEU A 19 -6.35 13.58 0.16
C LEU A 19 -6.85 12.20 -0.26
N LEU A 20 -7.02 11.28 0.69
CA LEU A 20 -7.58 9.95 0.42
C LEU A 20 -9.02 10.04 -0.09
N CYS A 21 -9.88 10.84 0.55
CA CYS A 21 -11.26 11.05 0.11
C CYS A 21 -11.33 11.64 -1.30
N ILE A 22 -10.52 12.67 -1.60
CA ILE A 22 -10.43 13.26 -2.95
C ILE A 22 -9.99 12.19 -3.95
N GLY A 23 -8.97 11.39 -3.62
CA GLY A 23 -8.50 10.31 -4.48
C GLY A 23 -9.57 9.26 -4.78
N LEU A 24 -10.38 8.87 -3.78
CA LEU A 24 -11.50 7.94 -3.98
C LEU A 24 -12.55 8.49 -4.95
N VAL A 25 -12.92 9.76 -4.83
CA VAL A 25 -13.86 10.43 -5.73
C VAL A 25 -13.31 10.48 -7.16
N MET A 26 -12.02 10.80 -7.31
CA MET A 26 -11.37 10.85 -8.64
C MET A 26 -11.30 9.48 -9.31
N VAL A 27 -10.96 8.42 -8.56
CA VAL A 27 -10.93 7.05 -9.09
C VAL A 27 -12.32 6.61 -9.55
N PHE A 28 -13.35 6.92 -8.77
CA PHE A 28 -14.74 6.65 -9.15
C PHE A 28 -15.13 7.39 -10.43
N SER A 29 -14.82 8.70 -10.52
CA SER A 29 -15.13 9.50 -11.71
C SER A 29 -14.46 8.94 -12.96
N ALA A 30 -13.15 8.61 -12.89
CA ALA A 30 -12.39 8.11 -14.03
C ALA A 30 -12.75 6.68 -14.45
N SER A 31 -13.12 5.81 -13.49
CA SER A 31 -13.34 4.38 -13.75
C SER A 31 -14.80 4.01 -13.99
N SER A 32 -15.76 4.86 -13.60
CA SER A 32 -17.21 4.57 -13.68
C SER A 32 -17.68 4.15 -15.08
N VAL A 33 -17.19 4.82 -16.12
CA VAL A 33 -17.54 4.53 -17.53
C VAL A 33 -16.93 3.20 -18.00
N ALA A 34 -15.69 2.92 -17.61
CA ALA A 34 -15.00 1.68 -17.96
C ALA A 34 -15.61 0.47 -17.20
N ASP A 35 -15.86 0.61 -15.91
CA ASP A 35 -16.43 -0.45 -15.06
C ASP A 35 -17.86 -0.81 -15.50
N PHE A 36 -18.68 0.18 -15.88
CA PHE A 36 -20.01 -0.08 -16.44
C PHE A 36 -19.95 -0.86 -17.76
N THR A 37 -18.93 -0.60 -18.59
CA THR A 37 -18.77 -1.21 -19.92
C THR A 37 -18.20 -2.64 -19.85
N TYR A 38 -17.21 -2.89 -18.98
CA TYR A 38 -16.47 -4.15 -18.97
C TYR A 38 -16.87 -5.11 -17.85
N GLN A 39 -17.43 -4.63 -16.74
CA GLN A 39 -17.73 -5.44 -15.55
C GLN A 39 -19.22 -5.47 -15.19
N HIS A 40 -20.06 -4.71 -15.90
CA HIS A 40 -21.49 -4.52 -15.62
C HIS A 40 -21.82 -4.01 -14.20
N ASP A 41 -20.82 -3.57 -13.43
CA ASP A 41 -20.95 -2.97 -12.10
C ASP A 41 -20.08 -1.71 -12.04
N ALA A 42 -20.71 -0.53 -12.10
CA ALA A 42 -20.04 0.77 -12.04
C ALA A 42 -19.27 1.02 -10.73
N TYR A 43 -19.46 0.18 -9.71
CA TYR A 43 -18.81 0.31 -8.41
C TYR A 43 -17.69 -0.71 -8.19
N PHE A 44 -17.34 -1.55 -9.17
CA PHE A 44 -16.33 -2.59 -9.00
C PHE A 44 -14.98 -2.03 -8.53
N THR A 45 -14.44 -1.03 -9.22
CA THR A 45 -13.17 -0.40 -8.85
C THR A 45 -13.28 0.41 -7.56
N LEU A 46 -14.42 1.04 -7.29
CA LEU A 46 -14.67 1.77 -6.04
C LEU A 46 -14.69 0.83 -4.82
N LYS A 47 -15.39 -0.31 -4.90
CA LYS A 47 -15.43 -1.32 -3.81
C LYS A 47 -14.02 -1.83 -3.50
N ARG A 48 -13.23 -2.11 -4.53
CA ARG A 48 -11.83 -2.54 -4.38
C ARG A 48 -10.97 -1.44 -3.76
N GLN A 49 -11.10 -0.20 -4.23
CA GLN A 49 -10.32 0.93 -3.69
C GLN A 49 -10.68 1.22 -2.22
N LEU A 50 -11.96 1.11 -1.86
CA LEU A 50 -12.43 1.20 -0.47
C LEU A 50 -11.87 0.08 0.41
N ALA A 51 -11.82 -1.16 -0.09
CA ALA A 51 -11.22 -2.28 0.65
C ALA A 51 -9.73 -2.02 0.93
N TRP A 52 -8.97 -1.58 -0.08
CA TRP A 52 -7.55 -1.23 0.09
C TRP A 52 -7.35 -0.02 1.00
N ALA A 53 -8.18 1.02 0.88
CA ALA A 53 -8.15 2.18 1.76
C ALA A 53 -8.42 1.77 3.22
N GLY A 54 -9.38 0.87 3.45
CA GLY A 54 -9.69 0.32 4.78
C GLY A 54 -8.52 -0.46 5.37
N ILE A 55 -7.90 -1.35 4.59
CA ILE A 55 -6.69 -2.08 5.02
C ILE A 55 -5.55 -1.11 5.35
N GLY A 56 -5.34 -0.09 4.51
CA GLY A 56 -4.33 0.94 4.74
C GLY A 56 -4.59 1.77 6.00
N PHE A 57 -5.84 2.14 6.26
CA PHE A 57 -6.24 2.89 7.46
C PHE A 57 -6.03 2.08 8.73
N ILE A 58 -6.40 0.79 8.74
CA ILE A 58 -6.13 -0.13 9.84
C ILE A 58 -4.61 -0.24 10.06
N GLY A 59 -3.83 -0.44 8.98
CA GLY A 59 -2.38 -0.49 9.03
C GLY A 59 -1.73 0.79 9.60
N MET A 60 -2.27 1.95 9.26
CA MET A 60 -1.85 3.25 9.81
C MET A 60 -2.05 3.29 11.33
N ILE A 61 -3.24 2.93 11.83
CA ILE A 61 -3.54 2.93 13.27
C ILE A 61 -2.60 2.00 14.03
N PHE A 62 -2.35 0.79 13.52
CA PHE A 62 -1.43 -0.15 14.16
C PHE A 62 0.01 0.39 14.18
N THR A 63 0.50 0.89 13.05
CA THR A 63 1.89 1.37 12.92
C THR A 63 2.13 2.63 13.73
N MET A 64 1.14 3.51 13.82
CA MET A 64 1.15 4.72 14.65
C MET A 64 1.30 4.42 16.15
N ASN A 65 0.81 3.27 16.60
CA ASN A 65 0.93 2.81 17.99
C ASN A 65 2.18 1.95 18.25
N TYR A 66 2.89 1.53 17.19
CA TYR A 66 4.04 0.65 17.29
C TYR A 66 5.35 1.44 17.46
N ASP A 67 6.24 0.95 18.33
CA ASP A 67 7.53 1.62 18.58
C ASP A 67 8.52 1.36 17.43
N TYR A 68 8.92 2.42 16.74
CA TYR A 68 9.87 2.36 15.63
C TYR A 68 11.24 1.79 16.02
N HIS A 69 11.65 1.86 17.29
CA HIS A 69 12.93 1.28 17.74
C HIS A 69 12.90 -0.25 17.69
N LYS A 70 11.73 -0.86 17.94
CA LYS A 70 11.55 -2.32 17.80
C LYS A 70 11.58 -2.71 16.33
N LEU A 71 11.06 -1.84 15.45
CA LEU A 71 11.05 -2.06 14.01
C LEU A 71 12.46 -2.06 13.41
N LYS A 72 13.39 -1.26 13.95
CA LYS A 72 14.80 -1.24 13.54
C LYS A 72 15.52 -2.58 13.68
N ARG A 73 15.13 -3.43 14.66
CA ARG A 73 15.70 -4.78 14.78
C ARG A 73 15.35 -5.67 13.57
N PHE A 74 14.21 -5.41 12.94
CA PHE A 74 13.75 -6.12 11.75
C PHE A 74 14.25 -5.51 10.44
N ALA A 75 14.96 -4.37 10.47
CA ALA A 75 15.46 -3.71 9.26
C ALA A 75 16.36 -4.62 8.43
N LYS A 76 17.36 -5.28 9.04
CA LYS A 76 18.27 -6.20 8.35
C LYS A 76 17.56 -7.39 7.68
N PRO A 77 16.70 -8.17 8.38
CA PRO A 77 15.97 -9.26 7.74
C PRO A 77 14.94 -8.76 6.71
N LEU A 78 14.29 -7.62 6.92
CA LEU A 78 13.39 -7.00 5.94
C LEU A 78 14.15 -6.58 4.67
N LEU A 79 15.35 -6.04 4.82
CA LEU A 79 16.21 -5.67 3.70
C LEU A 79 16.64 -6.90 2.90
N LEU A 80 17.11 -7.96 3.57
CA LEU A 80 17.45 -9.21 2.90
C LEU A 80 16.24 -9.80 2.17
N LEU A 81 15.07 -9.82 2.83
CA LEU A 81 13.82 -10.25 2.24
C LEU A 81 13.47 -9.43 1.00
N SER A 82 13.58 -8.10 1.06
CA SER A 82 13.28 -7.21 -0.07
C SER A 82 14.20 -7.44 -1.27
N ILE A 83 15.49 -7.70 -1.03
CA ILE A 83 16.45 -8.07 -2.10
C ILE A 83 16.00 -9.38 -2.77
N ILE A 84 15.66 -10.39 -1.97
CA ILE A 84 15.17 -11.67 -2.48
C ILE A 84 13.90 -11.48 -3.31
N LEU A 85 12.92 -10.71 -2.83
CA LEU A 85 11.69 -10.44 -3.57
C LEU A 85 11.94 -9.66 -4.87
N LEU A 86 12.88 -8.71 -4.88
CA LEU A 86 13.28 -7.98 -6.08
C LEU A 86 13.90 -8.92 -7.13
N ILE A 87 14.70 -9.89 -6.69
CA ILE A 87 15.25 -10.92 -7.57
C ILE A 87 14.13 -11.80 -8.11
N ILE A 88 13.18 -12.23 -7.28
CA ILE A 88 12.05 -13.07 -7.69
C ILE A 88 11.18 -12.37 -8.74
N VAL A 89 10.96 -11.05 -8.60
CA VAL A 89 10.18 -10.26 -9.57
C VAL A 89 10.73 -10.35 -10.98
N LEU A 90 12.05 -10.50 -11.15
CA LEU A 90 12.68 -10.61 -12.47
C LEU A 90 12.24 -11.88 -13.23
N PHE A 91 11.81 -12.92 -12.52
CA PHE A 91 11.35 -14.18 -13.11
C PHE A 91 9.84 -14.22 -13.33
N MET A 92 9.09 -13.21 -12.88
CA MET A 92 7.64 -13.12 -13.07
C MET A 92 7.28 -12.57 -14.46
N PRO A 93 6.07 -12.89 -14.96
CA PRO A 93 5.59 -12.36 -16.24
C PRO A 93 5.56 -10.84 -16.22
N GLU A 94 5.92 -10.25 -17.34
CA GLU A 94 5.87 -8.81 -17.51
C GLU A 94 4.41 -8.31 -17.55
N LYS A 95 4.15 -7.21 -16.85
CA LYS A 95 2.91 -6.44 -16.99
C LYS A 95 3.27 -5.08 -17.54
N ASN A 96 2.62 -4.65 -18.63
CA ASN A 96 2.90 -3.36 -19.29
C ASN A 96 4.39 -3.18 -19.63
N HIS A 97 5.03 -4.18 -20.24
CA HIS A 97 6.45 -4.18 -20.64
C HIS A 97 7.46 -4.03 -19.49
N ALA A 98 7.03 -4.22 -18.23
CA ALA A 98 7.93 -4.16 -17.08
C ALA A 98 7.66 -5.29 -16.08
N ARG A 99 8.74 -5.87 -15.55
CA ARG A 99 8.68 -6.88 -14.48
C ARG A 99 8.77 -6.18 -13.12
N ARG A 100 7.62 -5.86 -12.54
CA ARG A 100 7.53 -5.10 -11.27
C ARG A 100 6.56 -5.69 -10.26
N TRP A 101 5.63 -6.53 -10.72
CA TRP A 101 4.50 -6.99 -9.93
C TRP A 101 4.57 -8.50 -9.73
N ILE A 102 4.48 -8.93 -8.46
CA ILE A 102 4.24 -10.31 -8.10
C ILE A 102 2.71 -10.51 -8.06
N GLY A 103 2.15 -11.14 -9.08
CA GLY A 103 0.72 -11.46 -9.08
C GLY A 103 0.46 -12.72 -8.25
N MET A 104 -0.20 -12.59 -7.09
CA MET A 104 -0.71 -13.72 -6.31
C MET A 104 -2.24 -13.73 -6.42
N GLY A 105 -2.79 -14.51 -7.36
CA GLY A 105 -4.24 -14.70 -7.49
C GLY A 105 -4.94 -13.85 -8.57
N GLY A 106 -4.27 -13.55 -9.68
CA GLY A 106 -4.83 -12.78 -10.81
C GLY A 106 -4.45 -11.30 -10.80
N ASP A 107 -5.03 -10.50 -11.71
CA ASP A 107 -4.78 -9.05 -11.83
C ASP A 107 -5.25 -8.22 -10.62
N SER A 108 -5.97 -8.83 -9.69
CA SER A 108 -6.60 -8.18 -8.54
C SER A 108 -5.69 -8.06 -7.30
N LEU A 109 -4.71 -8.96 -7.14
CA LEU A 109 -3.83 -9.03 -5.98
C LEU A 109 -2.37 -9.04 -6.43
N GLY A 110 -1.87 -7.84 -6.71
CA GLY A 110 -0.48 -7.58 -7.05
C GLY A 110 0.30 -7.12 -5.83
N PHE A 111 1.44 -7.76 -5.56
CA PHE A 111 2.39 -7.31 -4.57
C PHE A 111 3.60 -6.67 -5.25
N GLN A 112 3.99 -5.46 -4.84
CA GLN A 112 5.13 -4.77 -5.40
C GLN A 112 6.31 -4.82 -4.42
N PRO A 113 7.39 -5.60 -4.70
CA PRO A 113 8.54 -5.72 -3.80
C PRO A 113 9.21 -4.39 -3.45
N SER A 114 9.16 -3.40 -4.35
CA SER A 114 9.75 -2.09 -4.11
C SER A 114 9.07 -1.31 -2.97
N GLU A 115 7.82 -1.63 -2.63
CA GLU A 115 7.17 -1.03 -1.45
C GLU A 115 7.86 -1.49 -0.15
N ILE A 116 8.17 -2.79 0.00
CA ILE A 116 8.96 -3.28 1.15
C ILE A 116 10.37 -2.71 1.13
N ALA A 117 11.01 -2.64 -0.04
CA ALA A 117 12.37 -2.15 -0.16
C ALA A 117 12.52 -0.71 0.36
N LYS A 118 11.58 0.19 0.04
CA LYS A 118 11.58 1.57 0.55
C LYS A 118 11.60 1.62 2.08
N PHE A 119 10.71 0.88 2.74
CA PHE A 119 10.67 0.84 4.20
C PHE A 119 11.94 0.22 4.79
N SER A 120 12.45 -0.85 4.18
CA SER A 120 13.64 -1.57 4.66
C SER A 120 14.92 -0.74 4.60
N VAL A 121 15.02 0.19 3.64
CA VAL A 121 16.16 1.10 3.49
C VAL A 121 16.10 2.27 4.48
N ILE A 122 14.88 2.72 4.83
CA ILE A 122 14.68 3.86 5.74
C ILE A 122 14.88 3.46 7.22
N LEU A 123 14.55 2.21 7.57
CA LEU A 123 14.62 1.67 8.95
C LEU A 123 16.05 1.33 9.40
#